data_AF-A0AAD9V5A3-F1
#
_entry.id   AF-A0AAD9V5A3-F1
#
_cell.length_a   1.000
_cell.length_b   1.000
_cell.length_c   1.000
_cell.angle_alpha   90.00
_cell.angle_beta   90.00
_cell.angle_gamma   90.00
#
_symmetry.space_group_name_H-M   'P 1'
#
loop_
_entity.id
_entity.type
_entity.pdbx_description
1 polymer ?
#
loop_
_entity_poly.entity_id
_entity_poly.type
_entity_poly.pdbx_seq_one_letter_code
_entity_poly.pdbx_strand_id
1 'polypeptide(L)'
;MELQAQFQGTLQNQYPPLSQTASNIQAKLPKLVITKFDGNFMDWPRFWGQFTKTIDKNSIPATMEFSYLRELLHTSVKRTKEALPFTAEGYNKAKSILQEKFVKELEIVKAYTKEILGLPSIPSASPKKIGEFSEKLT
;
A
#
# COMPACT_ATOMS: atom_id res chain seq x y z
N MET A 1 16.86 -4.75 76.48
CA MET A 1 16.40 -3.79 75.48
C MET A 1 17.04 -4.17 74.17
N GLU A 2 16.20 -4.59 73.23
CA GLU A 2 16.55 -5.11 71.93
C GLU A 2 17.46 -4.14 71.16
N LEU A 3 18.58 -4.66 70.67
CA LEU A 3 19.11 -4.19 69.39
C LEU A 3 19.59 -5.38 68.56
N GLN A 4 18.71 -6.38 68.49
CA GLN A 4 18.82 -7.52 67.61
C GLN A 4 17.82 -7.32 66.46
N ALA A 5 18.15 -6.40 65.56
CA ALA A 5 17.77 -6.47 64.16
C ALA A 5 19.11 -6.43 63.41
N GLN A 6 19.77 -7.58 63.24
CA GLN A 6 19.46 -8.51 62.16
C GLN A 6 19.13 -7.79 60.85
N PHE A 7 19.75 -8.05 59.71
CA PHE A 7 20.61 -9.14 59.26
C PHE A 7 21.13 -8.65 57.88
N GLN A 8 22.29 -9.13 57.47
CA GLN A 8 22.65 -9.45 56.07
C GLN A 8 22.36 -8.42 54.96
N GLY A 9 23.44 -7.84 54.43
CA GLY A 9 23.50 -7.35 53.06
C GLY A 9 24.95 -7.48 52.56
N THR A 10 25.43 -8.70 52.36
CA THR A 10 25.74 -9.28 51.04
C THR A 10 26.52 -8.36 50.12
N LEU A 11 27.77 -8.76 49.88
CA LEU A 11 28.63 -8.41 48.76
C LEU A 11 27.87 -8.30 47.44
N GLN A 12 27.95 -7.15 46.77
CA GLN A 12 28.11 -6.98 45.31
C GLN A 12 27.71 -5.56 44.93
N ASN A 13 28.67 -4.66 44.81
CA ASN A 13 28.43 -3.35 44.19
C ASN A 13 29.55 -2.97 43.22
N GLN A 14 29.95 -3.93 42.37
CA GLN A 14 30.76 -3.66 41.20
C GLN A 14 30.31 -4.52 40.02
N TYR A 15 29.20 -4.14 39.39
CA TYR A 15 29.00 -4.16 37.94
C TYR A 15 27.84 -3.19 37.64
N PRO A 16 28.00 -2.17 36.78
CA PRO A 16 26.83 -1.42 36.32
C PRO A 16 25.89 -2.38 35.58
N PRO A 17 24.56 -2.25 35.72
CA PRO A 17 23.66 -2.99 34.86
C PRO A 17 23.98 -2.59 33.42
N LEU A 18 24.31 -3.56 32.57
CA LEU A 18 24.28 -3.39 31.13
C LEU A 18 22.82 -3.12 30.75
N SER A 19 22.41 -1.86 30.82
CA SER A 19 21.19 -1.40 30.18
C SER A 19 21.37 -1.64 28.68
N GLN A 20 20.96 -2.83 28.24
CA GLN A 20 20.64 -3.09 26.85
C GLN A 20 19.45 -2.20 26.51
N THR A 21 19.73 -0.92 26.26
CA THR A 21 18.90 -0.16 25.36
C THR A 21 19.13 -0.84 24.02
N ALA A 22 18.20 -1.72 23.65
CA ALA A 22 17.96 -2.01 22.25
C ALA A 22 17.62 -0.66 21.63
N SER A 23 18.67 0.08 21.28
CA SER A 23 18.55 1.24 20.42
C SER A 23 17.94 0.65 19.17
N ASN A 24 16.66 0.96 18.97
CA ASN A 24 16.00 0.73 17.72
C ASN A 24 16.77 1.59 16.73
N ILE A 25 17.84 1.02 16.14
CA ILE A 25 18.62 1.64 15.08
C ILE A 25 17.69 1.62 13.88
N GLN A 26 16.73 2.55 13.90
CA GLN A 26 15.90 2.84 12.77
C GLN A 26 16.83 3.46 11.73
N ALA A 27 17.20 2.66 10.73
CA ALA A 27 18.01 3.12 9.62
C ALA A 27 17.46 4.46 9.10
N LYS A 28 18.32 5.48 9.00
CA LYS A 28 17.94 6.78 8.42
C LYS A 28 17.75 6.61 6.92
N LEU A 29 16.56 6.14 6.54
CA LEU A 29 16.13 6.00 5.17
C LEU A 29 15.82 7.39 4.59
N PRO A 30 16.09 7.63 3.28
CA PRO A 30 15.63 8.83 2.60
C PRO A 30 14.12 8.99 2.77
N LYS A 31 13.64 10.23 2.94
CA LYS A 31 12.20 10.50 2.99
C LYS A 31 11.56 9.99 1.70
N LEU A 32 10.66 9.02 1.82
CA LEU A 32 9.92 8.50 0.68
C LEU A 32 9.03 9.61 0.10
N VAL A 33 9.33 10.04 -1.11
CA VAL A 33 8.46 10.95 -1.86
C VAL A 33 7.40 10.12 -2.57
N ILE A 34 6.13 10.39 -2.29
CA ILE A 34 5.03 9.79 -3.05
C ILE A 34 5.05 10.41 -4.44
N THR A 35 5.29 9.59 -5.46
CA THR A 35 5.18 10.01 -6.86
C THR A 35 3.73 10.34 -7.20
N LYS A 36 3.52 11.39 -8.01
CA LYS A 36 2.18 11.73 -8.50
C LYS A 36 1.63 10.59 -9.35
N PHE A 37 0.33 10.34 -9.21
CA PHE A 37 -0.41 9.37 -9.98
C PHE A 37 -1.00 10.02 -11.23
N ASP A 38 -0.57 9.53 -12.39
CA ASP A 38 -0.95 10.02 -13.72
C ASP A 38 -2.29 9.47 -14.24
N GLY A 39 -2.79 8.41 -13.60
CA GLY A 39 -3.99 7.69 -14.02
C GLY A 39 -3.72 6.36 -14.69
N ASN A 40 -2.47 5.88 -14.75
CA ASN A 40 -2.17 4.54 -15.24
C ASN A 40 -2.63 3.48 -14.23
N PHE A 41 -3.61 2.65 -14.59
CA PHE A 41 -4.12 1.58 -13.72
C PHE A 41 -3.04 0.57 -13.31
N MET A 42 -1.97 0.39 -14.11
CA MET A 42 -0.86 -0.50 -13.74
C MET A 42 -0.06 0.04 -12.54
N ASP A 43 0.04 1.36 -12.43
CA ASP A 43 0.74 2.04 -11.34
C ASP A 43 -0.14 2.24 -10.10
N TRP A 44 -1.45 1.97 -10.21
CA TRP A 44 -2.40 2.15 -9.12
C TRP A 44 -2.02 1.38 -7.84
N PRO A 45 -1.63 0.08 -7.87
CA PRO A 45 -1.24 -0.65 -6.66
C PRO A 45 -0.03 -0.02 -5.96
N ARG A 46 0.96 0.45 -6.73
CA ARG A 46 2.14 1.13 -6.21
C ARG A 46 1.74 2.44 -5.53
N PHE A 47 1.00 3.28 -6.25
CA PHE A 47 0.55 4.58 -5.73
C PHE A 47 -0.27 4.42 -4.47
N TRP A 48 -1.30 3.56 -4.50
CA TRP A 48 -2.19 3.35 -3.37
C TRP A 48 -1.45 2.80 -2.14
N GLY A 49 -0.53 1.84 -2.35
CA GLY A 49 0.31 1.32 -1.28
C GLY A 49 1.24 2.37 -0.65
N GLN A 50 1.82 3.26 -1.47
CA GLN A 50 2.63 4.38 -0.97
C GLN A 50 1.78 5.40 -0.21
N PHE A 51 0.61 5.77 -0.75
CA PHE A 51 -0.31 6.70 -0.13
C PHE A 51 -0.78 6.19 1.24
N THR A 52 -1.26 4.95 1.34
CA THR A 52 -1.69 4.37 2.63
C THR A 52 -0.54 4.25 3.63
N LYS A 53 0.67 3.83 3.21
CA LYS A 53 1.79 3.71 4.15
C LYS A 53 2.30 5.05 4.68
N THR A 54 2.25 6.11 3.87
CA THR A 54 2.84 7.41 4.19
C THR A 54 1.83 8.41 4.72
N ILE A 55 0.55 8.32 4.37
CA ILE A 55 -0.47 9.30 4.77
C ILE A 55 -1.42 8.70 5.81
N ASP A 56 -2.05 7.56 5.49
CA ASP A 56 -3.07 6.90 6.34
C ASP A 56 -2.49 6.44 7.70
N LYS A 57 -1.21 6.04 7.74
CA LYS A 57 -0.53 5.62 8.99
C LYS A 57 -0.13 6.76 9.93
N ASN A 58 -0.15 8.01 9.47
CA ASN A 58 0.25 9.16 10.29
C ASN A 58 -0.93 9.82 11.04
N SER A 59 -2.14 9.23 10.96
CA SER A 59 -3.34 9.66 11.69
C SER A 59 -3.61 11.16 11.57
N ILE A 60 -3.45 11.69 10.36
CA ILE A 60 -3.69 13.12 10.08
C ILE A 60 -5.18 13.36 9.80
N PRO A 61 -5.68 14.59 9.92
CA PRO A 61 -7.08 14.89 9.63
C PRO A 61 -7.46 14.53 8.19
N ALA A 62 -8.66 13.97 7.98
CA ALA A 62 -9.16 13.56 6.66
C ALA A 62 -9.15 14.70 5.61
N THR A 63 -9.34 15.95 6.03
CA THR A 63 -9.19 17.12 5.17
C THR A 63 -7.75 17.27 4.67
N MET A 64 -6.76 17.10 5.54
CA MET A 64 -5.35 17.12 5.17
C MET A 64 -4.98 15.94 4.25
N GLU A 65 -5.48 14.74 4.55
CA GLU A 65 -5.34 13.58 3.63
C GLU A 65 -5.92 13.88 2.25
N PHE A 66 -7.06 14.57 2.21
CA PHE A 66 -7.69 14.95 0.95
C PHE A 66 -6.86 15.97 0.17
N SER A 67 -6.23 16.94 0.85
CA SER A 67 -5.28 17.86 0.21
C SER A 67 -4.14 17.09 -0.45
N TYR A 68 -3.49 16.20 0.30
CA TYR A 68 -2.40 15.38 -0.24
C TYR A 68 -2.88 14.52 -1.40
N LEU A 69 -4.03 13.87 -1.27
CA LEU A 69 -4.61 13.07 -2.34
C LEU A 69 -4.82 13.93 -3.59
N ARG A 70 -5.41 15.12 -3.46
CA ARG A 70 -5.60 16.02 -4.61
C ARG A 70 -4.25 16.44 -5.21
N GLU A 71 -3.27 16.85 -4.43
CA GLU A 71 -1.96 17.29 -4.96
C GLU A 71 -1.20 16.18 -5.69
N LEU A 72 -1.32 14.96 -5.19
CA LEU A 72 -0.66 13.78 -5.72
C LEU A 72 -1.38 13.17 -6.94
N LEU A 73 -2.59 13.62 -7.28
CA LEU A 73 -3.26 13.24 -8.52
C LEU A 73 -2.88 14.18 -9.68
N HIS A 74 -2.65 13.61 -10.86
CA HIS A 74 -2.47 14.38 -12.08
C HIS A 74 -3.80 15.01 -12.54
N THR A 75 -3.72 16.07 -13.36
CA THR A 75 -4.89 16.86 -13.81
C THR A 75 -5.93 16.02 -14.55
N SER A 76 -5.50 14.99 -15.28
CA SER A 76 -6.34 13.98 -15.94
C SER A 76 -7.28 13.28 -14.94
N VAL A 77 -6.76 12.86 -13.79
CA VAL A 77 -7.53 12.13 -12.75
C VAL A 77 -8.30 13.09 -11.85
N LYS A 78 -7.79 14.32 -11.67
CA LYS A 78 -8.45 15.38 -10.88
C LYS A 78 -9.81 15.76 -11.43
N ARG A 79 -9.98 15.84 -12.76
CA ARG A 79 -11.24 16.21 -13.41
C ARG A 79 -12.41 15.32 -12.97
N THR A 80 -12.16 14.04 -12.69
CA THR A 80 -13.16 13.09 -12.19
C THR A 80 -13.66 13.44 -10.78
N LYS A 81 -12.99 14.36 -10.07
CA LYS A 81 -13.18 14.64 -8.64
C LYS A 81 -13.31 16.12 -8.28
N GLU A 82 -13.17 17.02 -9.25
CA GLU A 82 -13.17 18.47 -9.01
C GLU A 82 -14.48 18.99 -8.38
N ALA A 83 -15.58 18.26 -8.53
CA ALA A 83 -16.87 18.61 -7.95
C ALA A 83 -17.06 18.18 -6.47
N LEU A 84 -16.10 17.49 -5.85
CA LEU A 84 -16.27 16.98 -4.48
C LEU A 84 -15.94 18.06 -3.43
N PRO A 85 -16.80 18.24 -2.41
CA PRO A 85 -16.56 19.21 -1.34
C PRO A 85 -15.32 18.82 -0.55
N PHE A 86 -14.52 19.79 -0.12
CA PHE A 86 -13.31 19.57 0.67
C PHE A 86 -13.65 19.26 2.15
N THR A 87 -14.31 18.13 2.36
CA THR A 87 -14.78 17.62 3.66
C THR A 87 -14.34 16.17 3.85
N ALA A 88 -14.47 15.63 5.06
CA ALA A 88 -14.19 14.22 5.33
C ALA A 88 -15.07 13.27 4.49
N GLU A 89 -16.34 13.62 4.27
CA GLU A 89 -17.24 12.89 3.38
C GLU A 89 -16.76 12.93 1.93
N GLY A 90 -16.37 14.12 1.45
CA GLY A 90 -15.80 14.29 0.12
C GLY A 90 -14.53 13.46 -0.08
N TYR A 91 -13.67 13.39 0.92
CA TYR A 91 -12.48 12.51 0.90
C TYR A 91 -12.85 11.03 0.75
N ASN A 92 -13.76 10.53 1.59
CA ASN A 92 -14.20 9.13 1.54
C ASN A 92 -14.83 8.79 0.18
N LYS A 93 -15.67 9.69 -0.35
CA LYS A 93 -16.26 9.55 -1.69
C LYS A 93 -15.18 9.54 -2.77
N ALA A 94 -14.20 10.44 -2.67
CA ALA A 94 -13.07 10.49 -3.60
C ALA A 94 -12.26 9.19 -3.57
N LYS A 95 -11.98 8.64 -2.38
CA LYS A 95 -11.25 7.38 -2.21
C LYS A 95 -12.00 6.21 -2.85
N SER A 96 -13.30 6.09 -2.56
CA SER A 96 -14.18 5.07 -3.15
C SER A 96 -14.18 5.12 -4.69
N ILE A 97 -14.36 6.30 -5.29
CA ILE A 97 -14.36 6.47 -6.76
C ILE A 97 -13.04 6.01 -7.40
N LEU A 98 -11.88 6.34 -6.81
CA LEU A 98 -10.61 5.88 -7.37
C LEU A 98 -10.45 4.38 -7.26
N GLN A 99 -10.77 3.83 -6.08
CA GLN A 99 -10.63 2.41 -5.84
C GLN A 99 -11.52 1.64 -6.81
N GLU A 100 -12.78 2.02 -6.95
CA GLU A 100 -13.71 1.38 -7.89
C GLU A 100 -13.18 1.43 -9.32
N LYS A 101 -12.76 2.61 -9.79
CA LYS A 101 -12.26 2.78 -11.18
C LYS A 101 -11.01 1.94 -11.44
N PHE A 102 -9.96 2.15 -10.65
CA PHE A 102 -8.64 1.61 -10.96
C PHE A 102 -8.43 0.16 -10.50
N VAL A 103 -9.16 -0.30 -9.46
CA VAL A 103 -9.18 -1.73 -9.10
C VAL A 103 -9.92 -2.52 -10.17
N LYS A 104 -11.09 -2.04 -10.64
CA LYS A 104 -11.85 -2.71 -11.70
C LYS A 104 -11.05 -2.82 -13.01
N GLU A 105 -10.40 -1.73 -13.45
CA GLU A 105 -9.53 -1.78 -14.64
C GLU A 105 -8.39 -2.80 -14.48
N LEU A 106 -7.77 -2.87 -13.30
CA LEU A 106 -6.72 -3.86 -13.00
C LEU A 106 -7.25 -5.31 -13.00
N GLU A 107 -8.44 -5.55 -12.45
CA GLU A 107 -9.08 -6.86 -12.43
C GLU A 107 -9.45 -7.34 -13.84
N ILE A 108 -9.98 -6.45 -14.68
CA ILE A 108 -10.28 -6.74 -16.08
C ILE A 108 -9.00 -7.18 -16.82
N VAL A 109 -7.91 -6.42 -16.66
CA VAL A 109 -6.62 -6.74 -17.30
C VAL A 109 -6.06 -8.06 -16.79
N LYS A 110 -6.16 -8.34 -15.49
CA LYS A 110 -5.74 -9.62 -14.91
C LYS A 110 -6.58 -10.79 -15.45
N ALA A 111 -7.89 -10.61 -15.59
CA ALA A 111 -8.77 -11.62 -16.15
C ALA A 111 -8.39 -11.96 -17.59
N TYR A 112 -8.25 -10.95 -18.46
CA TYR A 112 -7.82 -11.15 -19.84
C TYR A 112 -6.42 -11.75 -19.95
N THR A 113 -5.47 -11.30 -19.13
CA THR A 113 -4.11 -11.86 -19.11
C THR A 113 -4.13 -13.34 -18.74
N LYS A 114 -4.93 -13.73 -17.74
CA LYS A 114 -5.09 -15.12 -17.33
C LYS A 114 -5.72 -15.97 -18.44
N GLU A 115 -6.72 -15.44 -19.13
CA GLU A 115 -7.37 -16.12 -20.25
C GLU A 115 -6.39 -16.36 -21.40
N ILE A 116 -5.65 -15.33 -21.80
CA ILE A 116 -4.65 -15.39 -22.88
C ILE A 116 -3.53 -16.39 -22.53
N LEU A 117 -2.97 -16.31 -21.31
CA LEU A 117 -1.92 -17.22 -20.87
C LEU A 117 -2.42 -18.65 -20.65
N GLY A 118 -3.74 -18.83 -20.47
CA GLY A 118 -4.40 -20.12 -20.37
C GLY A 118 -4.78 -20.74 -21.71
N LEU A 119 -4.47 -20.08 -22.84
CA LEU A 119 -4.71 -20.65 -24.16
C LEU A 119 -3.75 -21.82 -24.44
N PRO A 120 -4.23 -22.90 -25.08
CA PRO A 120 -3.38 -24.03 -25.41
C PRO A 120 -2.32 -23.62 -26.44
N SER A 121 -1.05 -23.93 -26.15
CA SER A 121 0.02 -23.79 -27.14
C SER A 121 -0.11 -24.88 -28.19
N ILE A 122 0.00 -24.52 -29.48
CA ILE A 122 -0.04 -25.46 -30.61
C ILE A 122 1.40 -25.64 -31.12
N PRO A 123 2.15 -26.65 -30.66
CA PRO A 123 3.55 -26.84 -31.03
C PRO A 123 3.75 -27.42 -32.45
N SER A 124 2.67 -27.84 -33.12
CA SER A 124 2.70 -28.44 -34.44
C SER A 124 1.41 -28.12 -35.16
N ALA A 125 1.50 -27.70 -36.43
CA ALA A 125 0.36 -27.36 -37.27
C ALA A 125 -0.53 -28.60 -37.51
N SER A 126 -1.51 -28.83 -36.62
CA SER A 126 -2.57 -29.80 -36.84
C SER A 126 -3.88 -29.05 -37.07
N PRO A 127 -4.56 -29.28 -38.20
CA PRO A 127 -5.81 -28.58 -38.54
C PRO A 127 -6.87 -28.68 -37.43
N LYS A 128 -6.95 -29.86 -36.77
CA LYS A 128 -7.87 -30.09 -35.67
C LYS A 128 -7.60 -29.20 -34.45
N LYS A 129 -6.33 -29.07 -34.02
CA LYS A 129 -5.97 -28.22 -32.87
C LYS A 129 -6.11 -26.73 -33.20
N ILE A 130 -5.87 -26.35 -34.46
CA ILE A 130 -6.10 -24.98 -34.95
C ILE A 130 -7.59 -24.65 -34.91
N GLY A 131 -8.46 -25.59 -35.33
CA GLY A 131 -9.92 -25.46 -35.23
C GLY A 131 -10.39 -25.26 -33.79
N GLU A 132 -10.01 -26.17 -32.88
CA GLU A 132 -10.34 -26.09 -31.45
C GLU A 132 -9.88 -24.77 -30.79
N PHE A 133 -8.72 -24.25 -31.21
CA PHE A 133 -8.21 -22.96 -30.74
C PHE A 133 -9.04 -21.78 -31.25
N SER A 134 -9.47 -21.81 -32.52
CA SER A 134 -10.29 -20.75 -33.10
C SER A 134 -11.69 -20.67 -32.48
N GLU A 135 -12.30 -21.81 -32.16
CA GLU A 135 -13.58 -21.88 -31.45
C GLU A 135 -13.47 -21.30 -30.04
N LYS A 136 -12.32 -21.45 -29.38
CA LYS A 136 -12.10 -20.91 -28.04
C LYS A 136 -11.92 -19.39 -28.00
N LEU A 137 -11.70 -18.74 -29.16
CA LEU A 137 -11.49 -17.30 -29.29
C LEU A 137 -12.72 -16.52 -29.81
N THR A 138 -13.77 -17.21 -30.26
CA THR A 138 -14.97 -16.62 -30.88
C THR A 138 -16.17 -16.75 -29.95
#